data_AF-A0A9E2GIF5-F1
#
_entry.id   AF-A0A9E2GIF5-F1
#
_cell.length_a   1.000
_cell.length_b   1.000
_cell.length_c   1.000
_cell.angle_alpha   90.00
_cell.angle_beta   90.00
_cell.angle_gamma   90.00
#
_symmetry.space_group_name_H-M   'P 1'
#
loop_
_entity.id
_entity.type
_entity.pdbx_description
1 polymer ?
#
loop_
_entity_poly.entity_id
_entity_poly.type
_entity_poly.pdbx_seq_one_letter_code
_entity_poly.pdbx_strand_id
1 'polypeptide(L)' 'MKIEVIRSAFAWCAVINLGLLLLWFLVFALAHDRVYRLHSRWFHIPVDRFDAMHYAGMALFKIGLFLFNLAPYFALRIIG' A
#
# COMPACT_ATOMS: atom_id res chain seq x y z
N MET A 1 -14.63 23.71 -7.98
CA MET A 1 -14.66 22.22 -7.99
C MET A 1 -15.75 21.76 -7.04
N LYS A 2 -16.65 20.84 -7.44
CA LYS A 2 -17.70 20.35 -6.52
C LYS A 2 -17.06 19.41 -5.49
N ILE A 3 -17.49 19.49 -4.22
CA ILE A 3 -17.05 18.59 -3.13
C ILE A 3 -17.13 17.11 -3.52
N GLU A 4 -18.12 16.78 -4.36
CA GLU A 4 -18.33 15.48 -5.01
C GLU A 4 -17.12 14.94 -5.79
N VAL A 5 -16.42 15.81 -6.53
CA VAL A 5 -15.26 15.42 -7.33
C VAL A 5 -14.08 15.09 -6.42
N ILE A 6 -13.85 15.91 -5.39
CA ILE A 6 -12.78 15.69 -4.41
C ILE A 6 -13.04 14.39 -3.63
N ARG A 7 -14.28 14.19 -3.20
CA ARG A 7 -14.71 12.99 -2.48
C ARG A 7 -14.53 11.72 -3.32
N SER A 8 -14.94 11.78 -4.60
CA SER A 8 -14.75 10.68 -5.54
C SER A 8 -13.27 10.39 -5.80
N ALA A 9 -12.43 11.43 -5.87
CA ALA A 9 -10.99 11.27 -6.03
C ALA A 9 -10.38 10.51 -4.83
N PHE A 10 -10.65 10.93 -3.59
CA PHE A 10 -10.14 10.20 -2.41
C PHE A 10 -10.66 8.76 -2.32
N ALA A 11 -11.89 8.50 -2.76
CA ALA A 11 -12.44 7.14 -2.82
C ALA A 11 -11.67 6.26 -3.80
N TRP A 12 -11.44 6.74 -5.04
CA TRP A 12 -10.68 5.99 -6.03
C TRP A 12 -9.20 5.83 -5.65
N CYS A 13 -8.59 6.85 -5.06
CA CYS A 13 -7.23 6.72 -4.54
C CYS A 13 -7.14 5.66 -3.43
N ALA A 14 -8.14 5.58 -2.54
CA ALA A 14 -8.20 4.52 -1.53
C ALA A 14 -8.33 3.12 -2.16
N VAL A 15 -9.20 2.95 -3.16
CA VAL A 15 -9.39 1.67 -3.87
C VAL A 15 -8.11 1.23 -4.58
N ILE A 16 -7.47 2.15 -5.33
CA ILE A 16 -6.24 1.85 -6.07
C ILE A 16 -5.11 1.48 -5.10
N ASN A 17 -4.90 2.29 -4.06
CA ASN A 17 -3.84 2.03 -3.09
C ASN A 17 -4.10 0.73 -2.29
N LEU A 18 -5.36 0.43 -1.95
CA LEU A 18 -5.69 -0.85 -1.33
C LEU A 18 -5.40 -2.03 -2.27
N GLY A 19 -5.73 -1.90 -3.56
CA GLY A 19 -5.41 -2.88 -4.58
C GLY A 19 -3.90 -3.11 -4.72
N LEU A 20 -3.10 -2.03 -4.71
CA LEU A 20 -1.63 -2.12 -4.73
C LEU A 20 -1.08 -2.81 -3.48
N LEU A 21 -1.60 -2.47 -2.29
CA LEU A 21 -1.20 -3.10 -1.04
C LEU A 21 -1.55 -4.60 -1.02
N LEU A 22 -2.73 -4.96 -1.51
CA LEU A 22 -3.16 -6.36 -1.64
C LEU A 22 -2.30 -7.12 -2.66
N LEU A 23 -2.01 -6.51 -3.81
CA LEU A 23 -1.13 -7.11 -4.82
C LEU A 23 0.28 -7.34 -4.25
N TRP A 24 0.84 -6.35 -3.56
CA TRP A 24 2.14 -6.48 -2.89
C TRP A 24 2.11 -7.63 -1.88
N PHE A 25 1.10 -7.67 -1.02
CA PHE A 25 0.92 -8.76 -0.05
C PHE A 25 0.82 -10.14 -0.73
N LEU A 26 0.00 -10.27 -1.78
CA LEU A 26 -0.17 -11.54 -2.50
C LEU A 26 1.11 -11.99 -3.20
N VAL A 27 1.82 -11.07 -3.85
CA VAL A 27 3.11 -11.37 -4.49
C VAL A 27 4.12 -11.83 -3.44
N PHE A 28 4.19 -11.14 -2.30
CA PHE A 28 5.09 -11.51 -1.22
C PHE A 28 4.71 -12.84 -0.56
N ALA A 29 3.42 -13.10 -0.31
CA ALA A 29 2.94 -14.32 0.34
C ALA A 29 3.02 -15.56 -0.56
N LEU A 30 2.72 -15.43 -1.86
CA LEU A 30 2.64 -16.57 -2.79
C LEU A 30 3.92 -16.81 -3.57
N ALA A 31 4.73 -15.77 -3.78
CA ALA A 31 5.94 -15.84 -4.60
C ALA A 31 7.21 -15.42 -3.86
N HIS A 32 7.19 -15.47 -2.52
CA HIS A 32 8.29 -15.09 -1.62
C HIS A 32 9.67 -15.48 -2.15
N ASP A 33 9.94 -16.78 -2.31
CA ASP A 33 11.25 -17.29 -2.74
C ASP A 33 11.68 -16.77 -4.12
N ARG A 34 10.72 -16.56 -5.03
CA ARG A 34 11.02 -16.05 -6.37
C ARG A 34 11.40 -14.58 -6.32
N VAL A 35 10.68 -13.80 -5.51
CA VAL A 35 10.94 -12.36 -5.33
C VAL A 35 12.24 -12.15 -4.56
N TYR A 36 12.51 -12.97 -3.53
CA TYR A 36 13.76 -12.96 -2.80
C TYR A 36 14.93 -13.26 -3.73
N ARG A 37 14.93 -14.40 -4.44
CA ARG A 37 16.00 -14.73 -5.41
C ARG A 37 16.21 -13.65 -6.46
N LEU A 38 15.13 -13.02 -6.92
CA LEU A 38 15.20 -11.93 -7.88
C LEU A 38 15.96 -10.74 -7.28
N HIS A 39 15.60 -10.27 -6.09
CA HIS A 39 16.29 -9.17 -5.41
C HIS A 39 17.74 -9.52 -5.03
N SER A 40 17.99 -10.77 -4.62
CA SER A 40 19.32 -11.25 -4.25
C SER A 40 20.33 -11.22 -5.40
N ARG A 41 19.87 -11.13 -6.66
CA ARG A 41 20.76 -10.99 -7.83
C ARG A 41 21.44 -9.63 -7.89
N TRP A 42 20.81 -8.58 -7.36
CA TRP A 42 21.36 -7.22 -7.35
C TRP A 42 21.96 -6.84 -5.99
N PHE A 43 21.46 -7.42 -4.90
CA PHE A 43 21.86 -7.04 -3.54
C PHE A 43 22.02 -8.27 -2.64
N HIS A 44 23.08 -8.33 -1.84
CA HIS A 44 23.20 -9.34 -0.78
C HIS A 44 22.35 -8.93 0.43
N ILE A 45 21.08 -9.35 0.44
CA ILE A 45 20.14 -9.09 1.54
C ILE A 45 19.84 -10.42 2.24
N PRO A 46 20.11 -10.55 3.56
CA PRO A 46 19.66 -11.70 4.33
C PRO A 46 18.14 -11.82 4.31
N VAL A 47 17.61 -13.04 4.26
CA VAL A 47 16.15 -13.30 4.16
C VAL A 47 15.37 -12.62 5.28
N ASP A 48 15.86 -12.67 6.52
CA ASP A 48 15.20 -12.03 7.66
C ASP A 48 15.05 -10.51 7.50
N ARG A 49 16.07 -9.86 6.90
CA ARG A 49 16.02 -8.42 6.61
C ARG A 49 15.11 -8.11 5.44
N PHE A 50 15.13 -8.96 4.42
CA PHE A 50 14.22 -8.84 3.28
C PHE A 50 12.76 -8.86 3.74
N ASP A 51 12.42 -9.81 4.62
CA ASP A 51 11.08 -9.97 5.18
C ASP A 51 10.67 -8.78 6.04
N ALA A 52 11.55 -8.36 6.95
CA ALA A 52 11.33 -7.19 7.79
C ALA A 52 11.09 -5.92 6.96
N MET A 53 11.87 -5.72 5.89
CA MET A 53 11.72 -4.56 4.99
C MET A 53 10.40 -4.58 4.23
N HIS A 54 9.97 -5.73 3.71
CA HIS A 54 8.69 -5.85 3.00
C HIS A 54 7.51 -5.62 3.95
N TYR A 55 7.57 -6.21 5.15
CA TYR A 55 6.54 -6.02 6.16
C TYR A 55 6.47 -4.57 6.64
N ALA A 56 7.61 -3.95 6.92
CA ALA A 56 7.68 -2.53 7.28
C ALA A 56 7.18 -1.62 6.15
N GLY A 57 7.55 -1.92 4.91
CA GLY A 57 7.07 -1.21 3.72
C GLY A 57 5.55 -1.28 3.57
N MET A 58 4.96 -2.47 3.72
CA MET A 58 3.51 -2.67 3.72
C MET A 58 2.83 -1.93 4.88
N ALA A 59 3.42 -1.95 6.09
CA ALA A 59 2.89 -1.23 7.25
C ALA A 59 2.88 0.29 7.01
N LEU A 60 3.99 0.85 6.54
CA LEU A 60 4.09 2.29 6.22
C LEU A 60 3.10 2.68 5.11
N PHE A 61 3.00 1.87 4.05
CA PHE A 61 2.07 2.09 2.96
C PHE A 61 0.61 2.05 3.46
N LYS A 62 0.27 1.09 4.33
CA LYS A 62 -1.06 0.98 4.95
C LYS A 62 -1.40 2.20 5.82
N ILE A 63 -0.42 2.72 6.57
CA ILE A 63 -0.61 3.96 7.34
C ILE A 63 -0.84 5.14 6.40
N GLY A 64 -0.04 5.27 5.34
CA GLY A 64 -0.21 6.32 4.33
C GLY A 64 -1.58 6.27 3.64
N LEU A 65 -2.07 5.06 3.29
CA LEU A 65 -3.43 4.84 2.80
C LEU A 65 -4.47 5.43 3.76
N PHE A 66 -4.36 5.14 5.06
CA PHE A 66 -5.31 5.63 6.05
C PHE A 66 -5.26 7.15 6.23
N LEU A 67 -4.07 7.73 6.37
CA LEU A 67 -3.91 9.16 6.64
C LEU A 67 -4.24 10.03 5.43
N PHE A 68 -3.82 9.64 4.23
CA PHE A 68 -3.92 10.49 3.04
C PHE A 68 -5.10 10.17 2.13
N ASN A 69 -5.80 9.05 2.33
CA ASN A 69 -6.96 8.68 1.51
C ASN A 69 -8.23 8.47 2.33
N LEU A 70 -8.22 7.54 3.29
CA LEU A 70 -9.43 7.22 4.04
C LEU A 70 -9.85 8.35 4.98
N ALA A 71 -8.93 8.90 5.78
CA ALA A 71 -9.23 10.00 6.69
C ALA A 71 -9.85 11.22 5.96
N PRO A 72 -9.27 11.76 4.88
CA PRO A 72 -9.88 12.87 4.15
C PRO A 72 -11.18 12.47 3.44
N TYR A 73 -11.30 11.24 2.93
CA TYR A 73 -12.57 10.74 2.38
C TYR A 73 -13.69 10.80 3.44
N PHE A 74 -13.44 10.27 4.65
CA PHE A 74 -14.41 10.28 5.74
C PHE A 74 -14.71 11.70 6.22
N ALA A 75 -13.71 12.57 6.33
CA ALA A 75 -13.92 13.97 6.66
C ALA A 75 -14.90 14.63 5.68
N LEU A 76 -14.72 14.42 4.37
CA LEU A 76 -15.62 14.94 3.33
C LEU A 76 -17.02 14.30 3.35
N ARG A 77 -17.17 13.08 3.86
CA ARG A 77 -18.48 12.43 4.07
C ARG A 77 -19.21 12.96 5.30
N ILE A 78 -18.48 13.49 6.28
CA ILE A 78 -19.04 14.04 7.52
C ILE A 78 -19.49 15.49 7.30
N ILE A 79 -18.66 16.30 6.63
CA ILE A 79 -18.93 17.74 6.45
C ILE A 79 -19.75 18.07 5.20
N GLY A 80 -19.88 17.13 4.26
CA GLY A 80 -20.36 17.34 2.89
C GLY A 80 -21.57 16.51 2.52
#